data_AF-A0A4Q7E902-F1
#
_entry.id   AF-A0A4Q7E902-F1
#
_cell.length_a   1.000
_cell.length_b   1.000
_cell.length_c   1.000
_cell.angle_alpha   90.00
_cell.angle_beta   90.00
_cell.angle_gamma   90.00
#
_symmetry.space_group_name_H-M   'P 1'
#
loop_
_entity.id
_entity.type
_entity.pdbx_description
1 polymer ?
#
loop_
_entity_poly.entity_id
_entity_poly.type
_entity_poly.pdbx_seq_one_letter_code
_entity_poly.pdbx_strand_id
1 'polypeptide(L)' 'MSFFRAYIAPLLIVLTFLIAMLAVSARIFLPGDMLAPAPIEEPVGQVDDARNAELPAVSWLLTGQPDDLS' A
#
# COMPACT_ATOMS: atom_id res chain seq x y z
N MET A 1 0.50 27.47 40.97
CA MET A 1 0.17 26.36 40.05
C MET A 1 -0.96 26.69 39.06
N SER A 2 -1.11 27.93 38.60
CA SER A 2 -2.14 28.32 37.61
C SER A 2 -1.53 28.90 36.33
N PHE A 3 -0.42 29.66 36.45
CA PHE A 3 0.28 30.29 35.34
C PHE A 3 0.65 29.33 34.20
N PHE A 4 1.17 28.14 34.54
CA PHE A 4 1.57 27.16 33.53
C PHE A 4 0.36 26.67 32.71
N ARG A 5 -0.77 26.40 33.35
CA ARG A 5 -1.98 25.97 32.65
C ARG A 5 -2.74 27.13 32.01
N ALA A 6 -2.64 28.34 32.56
CA ALA A 6 -3.34 29.51 32.06
C ALA A 6 -2.69 30.13 30.82
N TYR A 7 -1.37 29.94 30.64
CA TYR A 7 -0.64 30.53 29.51
C TYR A 7 0.05 29.49 28.63
N ILE A 8 0.77 28.52 29.21
CA ILE A 8 1.47 27.51 28.40
C ILE A 8 0.49 26.58 27.71
N ALA A 9 -0.55 26.08 28.39
CA ALA A 9 -1.53 25.20 27.75
C ALA A 9 -2.26 25.86 26.55
N PRO A 10 -2.84 27.08 26.66
CA PRO A 10 -3.46 27.73 25.50
C PRO A 10 -2.46 28.11 24.41
N LEU A 11 -1.22 28.50 24.77
CA LEU A 11 -0.16 28.74 23.78
C LEU A 11 0.13 27.47 22.97
N LEU A 12 0.28 26.31 23.64
CA LEU A 12 0.52 25.04 22.96
C LEU A 12 -0.64 24.64 22.05
N ILE A 13 -1.89 24.88 22.46
CA ILE A 13 -3.06 24.61 21.62
C ILE A 13 -3.00 25.44 20.32
N VAL A 14 -2.71 26.74 20.43
CA VAL A 14 -2.60 27.61 19.24
C VAL A 14 -1.40 27.20 18.39
N LEU A 15 -0.28 26.87 19.02
CA LEU A 15 0.94 26.46 18.32
C LEU A 15 0.74 25.14 17.55
N THR A 16 0.19 24.12 18.19
CA THR A 16 -0.09 22.84 17.52
C THR A 16 -1.18 22.98 16.46
N PHE A 17 -2.19 23.82 16.70
CA PHE A 17 -3.19 24.16 15.69
C PHE A 17 -2.57 24.81 14.46
N LEU A 18 -1.68 25.80 14.63
CA LEU A 18 -0.98 26.46 13.53
C LEU A 18 -0.09 25.48 12.76
N ILE A 19 0.65 24.62 13.46
CA ILE A 19 1.47 23.57 12.84
C ILE A 19 0.59 22.60 12.06
N ALA A 20 -0.54 22.15 12.64
CA ALA A 20 -1.47 21.26 11.98
C ALA A 20 -2.09 21.90 10.73
N MET A 21 -2.51 23.16 10.83
CA MET A 21 -3.08 23.92 9.71
C MET A 21 -2.04 24.07 8.59
N LEU A 22 -0.80 24.45 8.93
CA LEU A 22 0.31 24.53 7.99
C LEU A 22 0.62 23.18 7.34
N ALA A 23 0.68 22.09 8.13
CA ALA A 23 0.97 20.75 7.62
C ALA A 23 -0.13 20.26 6.67
N VAL A 24 -1.41 20.51 7.00
CA VAL A 24 -2.55 20.17 6.14
C VAL A 24 -2.52 20.96 4.84
N SER A 25 -2.21 22.25 4.89
CA SER A 25 -2.03 23.07 3.68
C SER A 25 -0.82 22.65 2.86
N ALA A 26 0.32 22.36 3.51
CA ALA A 26 1.55 21.93 2.86
C ALA A 26 1.41 20.54 2.21
N ARG A 27 0.59 19.65 2.78
CA ARG A 27 0.31 18.32 2.21
C ARG A 27 -0.17 18.37 0.76
N ILE A 28 -0.87 19.43 0.36
CA ILE A 28 -1.34 19.63 -1.02
C ILE A 28 -0.17 19.85 -1.98
N PHE A 29 0.91 20.46 -1.50
CA PHE A 29 2.11 20.75 -2.27
C PHE A 29 3.20 19.66 -2.15
N LEU A 30 3.01 18.65 -1.30
CA LEU A 30 3.95 17.55 -1.21
C LEU A 30 3.81 16.66 -2.46
N PRO A 31 4.91 16.35 -3.17
CA PRO A 31 4.85 15.51 -4.36
C PRO A 31 4.14 14.19 -4.05
N GLY A 32 3.18 13.80 -4.90
CA GLY A 32 2.39 12.58 -4.72
C GLY A 32 3.21 11.29 -4.59
N ASP A 33 4.51 11.36 -4.91
CA ASP A 33 5.50 10.31 -4.79
C ASP A 33 5.79 9.88 -3.33
N MET A 34 5.61 10.77 -2.35
CA MET A 34 5.74 10.37 -0.92
C MET A 34 4.47 9.75 -0.33
N LEU A 35 3.39 9.68 -1.12
CA LEU A 35 2.16 8.96 -0.77
C LEU A 35 2.14 7.55 -1.38
N ALA A 36 3.13 7.20 -2.21
CA ALA A 36 3.26 5.85 -2.73
C ALA A 36 3.57 4.89 -1.58
N PRO A 37 2.85 3.76 -1.46
CA PRO A 37 3.27 2.66 -0.61
C PRO A 37 4.72 2.33 -0.97
N ALA A 38 5.61 2.32 0.03
CA ALA A 38 6.98 1.88 -0.18
C ALA A 38 6.93 0.55 -0.93
N PRO A 39 7.75 0.35 -1.98
CA PRO A 39 7.74 -0.88 -2.75
C PRO A 39 7.79 -2.07 -1.79
N ILE A 40 6.69 -2.80 -1.70
CA ILE A 40 6.72 -4.15 -1.15
C ILE A 40 7.55 -4.90 -2.16
N GLU A 41 8.74 -5.33 -1.77
CA GLU A 41 9.53 -6.26 -2.57
C GLU A 41 8.58 -7.42 -2.91
N GLU A 42 8.13 -7.51 -4.16
CA GLU A 42 7.71 -8.78 -4.70
C GLU A 42 8.89 -9.71 -4.44
N PRO A 43 8.69 -10.86 -3.76
CA PRO A 43 9.77 -11.82 -3.64
C PRO A 43 10.27 -12.09 -5.06
N VAL A 44 11.51 -11.68 -5.34
CA VAL A 44 12.22 -11.97 -6.59
C VAL A 44 12.26 -13.49 -6.71
N GLY A 45 11.26 -14.03 -7.37
CA GLY A 45 10.92 -15.44 -7.21
C GLY A 45 9.58 -15.86 -7.80
N GLN A 46 8.89 -15.02 -8.58
CA GLN A 46 7.88 -15.52 -9.51
C GLN A 46 8.55 -15.94 -10.82
N VAL A 47 9.38 -16.98 -10.74
CA VAL A 47 9.83 -17.78 -11.90
C VAL A 47 8.97 -19.04 -12.00
N ASP A 48 7.70 -18.96 -11.61
CA ASP A 48 6.75 -20.08 -11.71
C ASP A 48 6.17 -20.24 -13.13
N ASP A 49 6.47 -19.34 -14.07
CA ASP A 49 6.06 -19.48 -15.47
C ASP A 49 6.78 -20.62 -16.21
N ALA A 50 7.94 -21.08 -15.72
CA ALA A 50 8.66 -22.19 -16.34
C ALA A 50 8.09 -23.58 -15.98
N ARG A 51 7.33 -23.70 -14.88
CA ARG A 51 6.72 -24.98 -14.46
C ARG A 51 5.41 -25.30 -15.16
N ASN A 52 4.73 -24.27 -15.67
CA ASN A 52 3.43 -24.42 -16.35
C ASN A 52 3.57 -24.73 -17.85
N ALA A 53 4.77 -24.60 -18.42
CA ALA A 53 5.03 -24.91 -19.83
C ALA A 53 5.02 -26.43 -20.12
N GLU A 54 5.09 -27.29 -19.10
CA GLU A 54 5.21 -28.75 -19.26
C GLU A 54 3.94 -29.54 -18.90
N LEU A 55 2.77 -28.92 -18.75
CA LEU A 55 1.56 -29.66 -18.36
C LEU A 55 0.48 -29.74 -19.47
N PRO A 56 0.77 -30.32 -20.67
CA PRO A 56 -0.29 -30.78 -21.56
C PRO A 56 -1.09 -31.94 -20.93
N ALA A 57 -0.53 -32.60 -19.91
CA ALA A 57 -1.13 -33.73 -19.21
C ALA A 57 -2.17 -33.34 -18.13
N VAL A 58 -2.48 -32.06 -17.92
CA VAL A 58 -3.49 -31.64 -16.92
C VAL A 58 -4.56 -30.72 -17.53
N SER A 59 -4.31 -30.13 -18.71
CA SER A 59 -5.31 -29.34 -19.44
C SER A 59 -6.54 -30.16 -19.87
N TRP A 60 -6.39 -31.47 -20.06
CA TRP A 60 -7.49 -32.39 -20.40
C TRP A 60 -8.44 -32.69 -19.23
N LEU A 61 -7.99 -32.52 -17.97
CA LEU A 61 -8.84 -32.64 -16.78
C LEU A 61 -9.79 -31.44 -16.63
N LEU A 62 -9.38 -30.27 -17.14
CA LEU A 62 -10.17 -29.04 -17.06
C LEU A 62 -11.16 -28.91 -18.23
N THR A 63 -10.80 -29.46 -19.40
CA THR A 63 -11.62 -29.36 -20.63
C THR A 63 -12.63 -30.48 -20.81
N GLY A 64 -12.63 -31.48 -19.93
CA GLY A 64 -13.49 -32.66 -20.07
C GLY A 64 -12.98 -33.54 -21.20
N GLN A 65 -12.82 -34.83 -20.92
CA GLN A 65 -12.27 -35.80 -21.86
C GLN A 65 -13.08 -35.80 -23.17
N PRO A 66 -12.47 -35.56 -24.35
CA PRO A 66 -13.19 -35.71 -25.61
C PRO A 66 -13.42 -37.21 -25.86
N ASP A 67 -14.69 -37.62 -25.81
CA ASP A 67 -15.18 -38.98 -26.03
C ASP A 67 -15.08 -39.44 -27.51
N ASP A 68 -13.91 -39.29 -28.14
CA ASP A 68 -13.68 -39.79 -29.51
C ASP A 68 -12.41 -40.64 -29.57
N LEU A 69 -12.50 -41.87 -29.05
CA LEU A 69 -11.73 -43.04 -29.50
C LEU A 69 -12.48 -44.34 -29.11
N SER A 70 -13.54 -44.68 -29.85
CA SER A 70 -13.96 -46.08 -30.10
C SER A 70 -14.86 -46.17 -31.34
#